data_AF-A0A1H9XTP8-F1
#
_entry.id   AF-A0A1H9XTP8-F1
#
_cell.length_a   1.000
_cell.length_b   1.000
_cell.length_c   1.000
_cell.angle_alpha   90.00
_cell.angle_beta   90.00
_cell.angle_gamma   90.00
#
_symmetry.space_group_name_H-M   'P 1'
#
loop_
_entity.id
_entity.type
_entity.pdbx_description
1 polymer ?
#
loop_
_entity_poly.entity_id
_entity_poly.type
_entity_poly.pdbx_seq_one_letter_code
_entity_poly.pdbx_strand_id
1 'polypeptide(L)'
;MSVSPPIPPENTDPTQTPADPPEPALNGEDETPDYKTLYEQAKSQLTTAEKAARDARAKARQWDDAQAARQSDAEKAAARATEAENQVAALRRRAVDAEIRAAATGWADPSDAPRFLDDHTRYVGESGEIDTAAITADAAAELARRPHLARAEGPRRPAPDPSQGARQTGPGGLEERIAAAEKAGDWATAITLKNQRLAAMPPAH
;
A
#
# COMPACT_ATOMS: atom_id res chain seq x y z
N MET A 1 8.54 4.59 -60.36
CA MET A 1 7.54 5.66 -60.53
C MET A 1 7.77 6.70 -59.45
N SER A 2 8.52 7.74 -59.80
CA SER A 2 8.74 8.94 -58.97
C SER A 2 7.69 9.97 -59.34
N VAL A 3 7.01 10.58 -58.36
CA VAL A 3 6.53 11.98 -58.32
C VAL A 3 6.25 12.29 -56.83
N SER A 4 7.18 12.90 -56.10
CA SER A 4 7.28 14.33 -55.76
C SER A 4 6.06 14.93 -55.01
N PRO A 5 6.24 15.42 -53.76
CA PRO A 5 5.24 16.23 -53.06
C PRO A 5 5.22 17.69 -53.59
N PRO A 6 4.08 18.41 -53.51
CA PRO A 6 3.97 19.77 -54.02
C PRO A 6 4.68 20.80 -53.13
N ILE A 7 5.41 21.68 -53.82
CA ILE A 7 6.18 22.84 -53.32
C ILE A 7 5.20 24.00 -52.98
N PRO A 8 5.49 24.81 -51.93
CA PRO A 8 4.68 25.98 -51.56
C PRO A 8 4.72 27.11 -52.61
N PRO A 9 3.67 27.94 -52.74
CA PRO A 9 3.69 29.06 -53.66
C PRO A 9 4.60 30.19 -53.14
N GLU A 10 5.71 30.39 -53.84
CA GLU A 10 6.36 31.68 -54.04
C GLU A 10 5.32 32.65 -54.60
N ASN A 11 5.00 33.72 -53.86
CA ASN A 11 4.31 34.86 -54.44
C ASN A 11 5.16 36.10 -54.21
N THR A 12 5.53 36.64 -55.35
CA THR A 12 6.51 37.68 -55.61
C THR A 12 6.11 39.01 -54.99
N ASP A 13 7.06 39.60 -54.29
CA ASP A 13 7.17 41.03 -53.99
C ASP A 13 6.91 41.86 -55.26
N PRO A 14 5.92 42.76 -55.29
CA PRO A 14 5.95 43.89 -56.20
C PRO A 14 6.83 44.97 -55.59
N THR A 15 8.00 45.14 -56.22
CA THR A 15 8.87 46.32 -56.12
C THR A 15 8.05 47.61 -56.17
N GLN A 16 7.83 48.25 -55.02
CA GLN A 16 7.41 49.64 -54.96
C GLN A 16 8.65 50.52 -55.12
N THR A 17 8.70 51.21 -56.26
CA THR A 17 9.55 52.37 -56.52
C THR A 17 9.48 53.34 -55.33
N PRO A 18 10.62 53.84 -54.80
CA PRO A 18 10.60 54.90 -53.81
C PRO A 18 9.97 56.15 -54.44
N ALA A 19 8.81 56.56 -53.93
CA ALA A 19 8.29 57.89 -54.18
C ALA A 19 9.22 58.89 -53.48
N ASP A 20 9.68 59.90 -54.22
CA ASP A 20 10.41 61.04 -53.68
C ASP A 20 9.69 61.63 -52.46
N PRO A 21 10.39 61.94 -51.36
CA PRO A 21 9.81 62.66 -50.24
C PRO A 21 9.33 64.05 -50.74
N PRO A 22 8.12 64.50 -50.39
CA PRO A 22 7.77 65.90 -50.61
C PRO A 22 8.73 66.77 -49.79
N GLU A 23 9.45 67.66 -50.48
CA GLU A 23 10.30 68.69 -49.86
C GLU A 23 9.46 69.47 -48.84
N PRO A 24 9.91 69.59 -47.57
CA PRO A 24 9.21 70.42 -46.61
C PRO A 24 9.34 71.87 -47.05
N ALA A 25 8.20 72.51 -47.31
CA ALA A 25 8.11 73.95 -47.48
C ALA A 25 8.69 74.63 -46.23
N LEU A 26 9.88 75.20 -46.38
CA LEU A 26 10.50 76.13 -45.44
C LEU A 26 9.68 77.43 -45.44
N ASN A 27 8.52 77.41 -44.79
CA ASN A 27 7.91 78.62 -44.27
C ASN A 27 8.64 78.97 -42.98
N GLY A 28 9.54 79.96 -43.10
CA GLY A 28 10.16 80.61 -41.96
C GLY A 28 9.14 81.47 -41.22
N GLU A 29 8.78 81.02 -40.03
CA GLU A 29 8.57 81.89 -38.88
C GLU A 29 9.45 81.31 -37.77
N ASP A 30 10.45 82.09 -37.36
CA ASP A 30 11.32 81.80 -36.22
C ASP A 30 10.49 81.82 -34.92
N GLU A 31 9.71 80.77 -34.67
CA GLU A 31 9.45 80.36 -33.29
C GLU A 31 10.74 79.71 -32.79
N THR A 32 11.63 80.51 -32.20
CA THR A 32 12.69 79.95 -31.35
C THR A 32 11.99 79.03 -30.36
N PRO A 33 12.23 77.70 -30.39
CA PRO A 33 11.51 76.80 -29.51
C PRO A 33 11.75 77.27 -28.08
N ASP A 34 10.69 77.45 -27.31
CA ASP A 34 10.82 77.85 -25.91
C ASP A 34 11.47 76.70 -25.13
N TYR A 35 12.81 76.72 -25.11
CA TYR A 35 13.67 75.71 -24.50
C TYR A 35 13.30 75.44 -23.04
N LYS A 36 12.73 76.43 -22.35
CA LYS A 36 12.27 76.27 -20.97
C LYS A 36 11.06 75.35 -20.90
N THR A 37 10.07 75.53 -21.79
CA THR A 37 8.88 74.65 -21.83
C THR A 37 9.22 73.24 -22.24
N LEU A 38 10.11 73.05 -23.24
CA LEU A 38 10.58 71.73 -23.67
C LEU A 38 11.33 71.00 -22.54
N TYR A 39 12.15 71.73 -21.78
CA TYR A 39 12.86 71.17 -20.63
C TYR A 39 11.90 70.75 -19.50
N GLU A 40 10.90 71.58 -19.18
CA GLU A 40 9.88 71.24 -18.18
C GLU A 40 9.02 70.04 -18.62
N GLN A 41 8.65 69.99 -19.90
CA GLN A 41 7.89 68.89 -20.47
C GLN A 41 8.70 67.59 -20.45
N ALA A 42 9.97 67.62 -20.87
CA ALA A 42 10.88 66.48 -20.80
C ALA A 42 11.05 65.99 -19.36
N LYS A 43 11.26 66.90 -18.40
CA LYS A 43 11.36 66.56 -16.97
C LYS A 43 10.08 65.90 -16.46
N SER A 44 8.91 66.41 -16.84
CA SER A 44 7.62 65.82 -16.44
C SER A 44 7.42 64.40 -17.01
N GLN A 45 7.80 64.18 -18.27
CA GLN A 45 7.73 62.86 -18.90
C GLN A 45 8.70 61.89 -18.24
N LEU A 46 9.92 62.33 -17.91
CA LEU A 46 10.92 61.51 -17.23
C LEU A 46 10.43 61.09 -15.84
N THR A 47 9.83 62.01 -15.07
CA THR A 47 9.25 61.67 -13.76
C THR A 47 8.05 60.72 -13.86
N THR A 48 7.24 60.85 -14.91
CA THR A 48 6.09 59.95 -15.16
C THR A 48 6.55 58.56 -15.56
N ALA A 49 7.53 58.49 -16.47
CA ALA A 49 8.15 57.25 -16.90
C ALA A 49 8.85 56.55 -15.73
N GLU A 50 9.53 57.29 -14.86
CA GLU A 50 10.18 56.72 -13.68
C GLU A 50 9.16 56.16 -12.69
N LYS A 51 8.05 56.86 -12.43
CA LYS A 51 6.95 56.35 -11.61
C LYS A 51 6.33 55.09 -12.22
N ALA A 52 6.01 55.12 -13.51
CA ALA A 52 5.46 53.96 -14.21
C ALA A 52 6.42 52.75 -14.17
N ALA A 53 7.72 52.97 -14.34
CA ALA A 53 8.73 51.92 -14.24
C ALA A 53 8.84 51.35 -12.83
N ARG A 54 8.74 52.19 -11.79
CA ARG A 54 8.71 51.73 -10.38
C ARG A 54 7.47 50.91 -10.09
N ASP A 55 6.29 51.36 -10.54
CA ASP A 55 5.02 50.65 -10.33
C ASP A 55 4.99 49.31 -11.10
N ALA A 56 5.49 49.29 -12.33
CA ALA A 56 5.61 48.07 -13.12
C ALA A 56 6.56 47.05 -12.45
N ARG A 57 7.71 47.51 -11.93
CA ARG A 57 8.64 46.67 -11.16
C ARG A 57 8.00 46.14 -9.87
N ALA A 58 7.23 46.96 -9.16
CA ALA A 58 6.55 46.53 -7.94
C ALA A 58 5.49 45.46 -8.24
N LYS A 59 4.68 45.65 -9.28
CA LYS A 59 3.68 44.66 -9.73
C LYS A 59 4.32 43.37 -10.24
N ALA A 60 5.42 43.46 -10.98
CA ALA A 60 6.17 42.28 -11.43
C ALA A 60 6.67 41.46 -10.23
N ARG A 61 7.28 42.11 -9.23
CA ARG A 61 7.71 41.43 -7.99
C ARG A 61 6.56 40.76 -7.25
N GLN A 62 5.43 41.46 -7.09
CA GLN A 62 4.24 40.88 -6.45
C GLN A 62 3.70 39.68 -7.21
N TRP A 63 3.76 39.71 -8.55
CA TRP A 63 3.36 38.58 -9.37
C TRP A 63 4.32 37.41 -9.22
N ASP A 64 5.63 37.66 -9.24
CA ASP A 64 6.65 36.62 -9.02
C ASP A 64 6.49 35.97 -7.64
N ASP A 65 6.33 36.77 -6.59
CA ASP A 65 6.12 36.29 -5.21
C ASP A 65 4.84 35.47 -5.09
N ALA A 66 3.73 35.92 -5.70
CA ALA A 66 2.47 35.19 -5.70
C ALA A 66 2.57 33.87 -6.48
N GLN A 67 3.33 33.83 -7.56
CA GLN A 67 3.56 32.61 -8.33
C GLN A 67 4.44 31.62 -7.57
N ALA A 68 5.50 32.09 -6.91
CA ALA A 68 6.33 31.26 -6.04
C ALA A 68 5.53 30.68 -4.87
N ALA A 69 4.67 31.49 -4.23
CA ALA A 69 3.78 31.02 -3.17
C ALA A 69 2.79 29.95 -3.66
N ARG A 70 2.17 30.17 -4.84
CA ARG A 70 1.26 29.20 -5.45
C ARG A 70 1.94 27.89 -5.82
N GLN A 71 3.16 27.95 -6.34
CA GLN A 71 3.95 26.74 -6.62
C GLN A 71 4.24 25.97 -5.32
N SER A 72 4.66 26.66 -4.27
CA SER A 72 4.88 26.03 -2.95
C SER A 72 3.62 25.37 -2.38
N ASP A 73 2.47 26.01 -2.53
CA ASP A 73 1.20 25.45 -2.06
C ASP A 73 0.72 24.28 -2.91
N ALA A 74 0.93 24.33 -4.24
CA ALA A 74 0.63 23.24 -5.15
C ALA A 74 1.49 21.99 -4.85
N GLU A 75 2.78 22.18 -4.57
CA GLU A 75 3.68 21.09 -4.17
C GLU A 75 3.23 20.43 -2.86
N LYS A 76 2.87 21.24 -1.85
CA LYS A 76 2.33 20.71 -0.58
C LYS A 76 1.01 19.97 -0.80
N ALA A 77 0.14 20.48 -1.66
CA ALA A 77 -1.12 19.83 -1.99
C ALA A 77 -0.89 18.49 -2.71
N ALA A 78 0.03 18.45 -3.68
CA ALA A 78 0.40 17.22 -4.39
C ALA A 78 1.02 16.18 -3.44
N ALA A 79 1.87 16.60 -2.51
CA ALA A 79 2.45 15.72 -1.50
C ALA A 79 1.35 15.11 -0.59
N ARG A 80 0.39 15.93 -0.13
CA ARG A 80 -0.75 15.43 0.67
C ARG A 80 -1.66 14.49 -0.12
N ALA A 81 -1.89 14.77 -1.40
CA ALA A 81 -2.69 13.90 -2.27
C ALA A 81 -2.02 12.53 -2.43
N THR A 82 -0.72 12.52 -2.72
CA THR A 82 0.08 11.29 -2.84
C THR A 82 0.06 10.49 -1.53
N GLU A 83 0.23 11.16 -0.39
CA GLU A 83 0.16 10.52 0.93
C GLU A 83 -1.22 9.90 1.18
N ALA A 84 -2.30 10.61 0.86
CA ALA A 84 -3.66 10.11 1.00
C ALA A 84 -3.93 8.90 0.08
N GLU A 85 -3.46 8.94 -1.17
CA GLU A 85 -3.56 7.83 -2.11
C GLU A 85 -2.83 6.58 -1.60
N ASN A 86 -1.61 6.75 -1.08
CA ASN A 86 -0.84 5.67 -0.48
C ASN A 86 -1.56 5.06 0.74
N GLN A 87 -2.17 5.89 1.59
CA GLN A 87 -2.95 5.44 2.73
C GLN A 87 -4.18 4.65 2.30
N VAL A 88 -4.92 5.12 1.28
CA VAL A 88 -6.07 4.41 0.72
C VAL A 88 -5.65 3.07 0.12
N ALA A 89 -4.55 3.03 -0.64
CA ALA A 89 -4.01 1.80 -1.21
C ALA A 89 -3.62 0.78 -0.12
N ALA A 90 -2.98 1.25 0.96
CA ALA A 90 -2.61 0.41 2.09
C ALA A 90 -3.84 -0.14 2.83
N LEU A 91 -4.88 0.66 3.03
CA LEU A 91 -6.13 0.22 3.65
C LEU A 91 -6.87 -0.79 2.79
N ARG A 92 -6.96 -0.56 1.48
CA ARG A 92 -7.55 -1.52 0.52
C ARG A 92 -6.84 -2.85 0.57
N ARG A 93 -5.50 -2.85 0.55
CA ARG A 93 -4.72 -4.08 0.67
C ARG A 93 -5.02 -4.82 1.97
N ARG A 94 -5.04 -4.13 3.11
CA ARG A 94 -5.37 -4.74 4.42
C ARG A 94 -6.79 -5.30 4.46
N ALA A 95 -7.74 -4.67 3.77
CA ALA A 95 -9.10 -5.17 3.67
C ALA A 95 -9.14 -6.48 2.87
N VAL A 96 -8.49 -6.52 1.70
CA VAL A 96 -8.36 -7.75 0.90
C VAL A 96 -7.64 -8.85 1.69
N ASP A 97 -6.54 -8.53 2.40
CA ASP A 97 -5.85 -9.48 3.29
C ASP A 97 -6.76 -10.04 4.39
N ALA A 98 -7.68 -9.23 4.91
CA ALA A 98 -8.64 -9.67 5.92
C ALA A 98 -9.68 -10.62 5.32
N GLU A 99 -10.20 -10.31 4.13
CA GLU A 99 -11.14 -11.17 3.40
C GLU A 99 -10.49 -12.50 2.98
N ILE A 100 -9.24 -12.47 2.51
CA ILE A 100 -8.47 -13.70 2.21
C ILE A 100 -8.32 -14.58 3.45
N ARG A 101 -7.97 -13.99 4.60
CA ARG A 101 -7.88 -14.72 5.87
C ARG A 101 -9.23 -15.27 6.31
N ALA A 102 -10.32 -14.52 6.09
CA ALA A 102 -11.67 -14.97 6.41
C ALA A 102 -12.11 -16.14 5.52
N ALA A 103 -11.78 -16.12 4.23
CA ALA A 103 -12.06 -17.21 3.30
C ALA A 103 -11.24 -18.48 3.59
N ALA A 104 -10.06 -18.35 4.21
CA ALA A 104 -9.13 -19.44 4.52
C ALA A 104 -9.54 -20.32 5.73
N THR A 105 -10.84 -20.57 5.94
CA THR A 105 -11.34 -21.34 7.10
C THR A 105 -10.83 -22.78 7.18
N GLY A 106 -10.57 -23.42 6.03
CA GLY A 106 -10.04 -24.79 5.93
C GLY A 106 -8.52 -24.91 6.09
N TRP A 107 -7.82 -23.79 6.25
CA TRP A 107 -6.37 -23.76 6.33
C TRP A 107 -5.88 -24.06 7.76
N ALA A 108 -4.68 -24.63 7.87
CA ALA A 108 -4.00 -24.87 9.14
C ALA A 108 -3.67 -23.55 9.84
N ASP A 109 -3.15 -22.58 9.09
CA ASP A 109 -3.00 -21.18 9.50
C ASP A 109 -3.63 -20.25 8.44
N PRO A 110 -4.78 -19.63 8.75
CA PRO A 110 -5.40 -18.65 7.84
C PRO A 110 -4.49 -17.46 7.51
N SER A 111 -3.54 -17.12 8.38
CA SER A 111 -2.63 -15.97 8.21
C SER A 111 -1.65 -16.14 7.06
N ASP A 112 -1.44 -17.38 6.60
CA ASP A 112 -0.56 -17.66 5.47
C ASP A 112 -1.27 -17.50 4.12
N ALA A 113 -2.60 -17.50 4.07
CA ALA A 113 -3.35 -17.42 2.82
C ALA A 113 -2.99 -16.19 1.95
N PRO A 114 -2.83 -14.96 2.49
CA PRO A 114 -2.42 -13.80 1.68
C PRO A 114 -1.06 -13.95 0.98
N ARG A 115 -0.19 -14.87 1.43
CA ARG A 115 1.08 -15.14 0.74
C ARG A 115 0.90 -15.90 -0.57
N PHE A 116 -0.20 -16.64 -0.71
CA PHE A 116 -0.48 -17.47 -1.88
C PHE A 116 -1.48 -16.83 -2.85
N LEU A 117 -2.24 -15.83 -2.40
CA LEU A 117 -3.13 -15.01 -3.23
C LEU A 117 -2.56 -13.58 -3.33
N ASP A 118 -1.47 -13.41 -4.08
CA ASP A 118 -0.69 -12.17 -4.13
C ASP A 118 -1.25 -11.10 -5.09
N ASP A 119 -2.06 -11.49 -6.08
CA ASP A 119 -2.78 -10.56 -6.96
C ASP A 119 -4.02 -9.98 -6.26
N HIS A 120 -3.80 -9.04 -5.34
CA HIS A 120 -4.87 -8.38 -4.59
C HIS A 120 -5.78 -7.54 -5.48
N THR A 121 -5.24 -7.03 -6.61
CA THR A 121 -5.96 -6.17 -7.54
C THR A 121 -7.07 -6.89 -8.28
N ARG A 122 -6.88 -8.19 -8.59
CA ARG A 122 -7.91 -9.04 -9.19
C ARG A 122 -9.20 -9.12 -8.38
N TYR A 123 -9.11 -9.00 -7.06
CA TYR A 123 -10.26 -9.14 -6.16
C TYR A 123 -11.00 -7.82 -5.89
N VAL A 124 -10.57 -6.71 -6.49
CA VAL A 124 -11.20 -5.41 -6.29
C VAL A 124 -11.86 -4.98 -7.59
N GLY A 125 -13.19 -4.81 -7.56
CA GLY A 125 -13.97 -4.34 -8.70
C GLY A 125 -13.79 -2.84 -8.97
N GLU A 126 -14.35 -2.37 -10.08
CA GLU A 126 -14.28 -0.95 -10.49
C GLU A 126 -14.87 0.02 -9.45
N SER A 127 -15.86 -0.43 -8.67
CA SER A 127 -16.48 0.32 -7.57
C SER A 127 -15.65 0.33 -6.28
N GLY A 128 -14.57 -0.47 -6.21
CA GLY A 128 -13.81 -0.71 -4.98
C GLY A 128 -14.40 -1.80 -4.08
N GLU A 129 -15.44 -2.50 -4.52
CA GLU A 129 -15.98 -3.68 -3.84
C GLU A 129 -15.02 -4.87 -3.93
N ILE A 130 -14.92 -5.63 -2.83
CA ILE A 130 -14.08 -6.82 -2.78
C ILE A 130 -14.91 -8.04 -3.20
N ASP A 131 -14.44 -8.76 -4.22
CA ASP A 131 -15.06 -9.99 -4.70
C ASP A 131 -14.70 -11.17 -3.77
N THR A 132 -15.48 -11.32 -2.70
CA THR A 132 -15.32 -12.38 -1.72
C THR A 132 -15.57 -13.77 -2.30
N ALA A 133 -16.38 -13.88 -3.37
CA ALA A 133 -16.66 -15.15 -4.04
C ALA A 133 -15.43 -15.62 -4.81
N ALA A 134 -14.77 -14.73 -5.56
CA ALA A 134 -13.51 -15.03 -6.25
C ALA A 134 -12.40 -15.40 -5.24
N ILE A 135 -12.27 -14.65 -4.14
CA ILE A 135 -11.30 -14.96 -3.07
C ILE A 135 -11.55 -16.38 -2.51
N THR A 136 -12.81 -16.72 -2.22
CA THR A 136 -13.17 -18.04 -1.67
C THR A 136 -12.85 -19.16 -2.64
N ALA A 137 -13.16 -18.97 -3.93
CA ALA A 137 -12.87 -19.95 -4.97
C ALA A 137 -11.35 -20.18 -5.13
N ASP A 138 -10.57 -19.10 -5.20
CA ASP A 138 -9.13 -19.17 -5.38
C ASP A 138 -8.43 -19.73 -4.12
N ALA A 139 -8.90 -19.37 -2.92
CA ALA A 139 -8.40 -19.94 -1.67
C ALA A 139 -8.65 -21.45 -1.56
N ALA A 140 -9.81 -21.93 -2.03
CA ALA A 140 -10.11 -23.36 -2.09
C ALA A 140 -9.28 -24.08 -3.16
N ALA A 141 -9.09 -23.46 -4.33
CA ALA A 141 -8.26 -24.00 -5.40
C ALA A 141 -6.80 -24.15 -4.97
N GLU A 142 -6.25 -23.17 -4.25
CA GLU A 142 -4.88 -23.22 -3.77
C GLU A 142 -4.70 -24.25 -2.64
N LEU A 143 -5.71 -24.40 -1.77
CA LEU A 143 -5.73 -25.46 -0.76
C LEU A 143 -5.74 -26.87 -1.40
N ALA A 144 -6.50 -27.05 -2.48
CA ALA A 144 -6.54 -28.30 -3.23
C ALA A 144 -5.19 -28.64 -3.88
N ARG A 145 -4.45 -27.62 -4.37
CA ARG A 145 -3.09 -27.79 -4.89
C ARG A 145 -2.07 -28.08 -3.79
N ARG A 146 -2.30 -27.57 -2.59
CA ARG A 146 -1.38 -27.64 -1.44
C ARG A 146 -2.05 -28.25 -0.22
N PRO A 147 -2.28 -29.58 -0.23
CA PRO A 147 -3.00 -30.24 0.86
C PRO A 147 -2.29 -30.15 2.21
N HIS A 148 -0.97 -29.89 2.24
CA HIS A 148 -0.22 -29.68 3.48
C HIS A 148 -0.60 -28.38 4.22
N LEU A 149 -1.25 -27.43 3.53
CA LEU A 149 -1.78 -26.22 4.13
C LEU A 149 -3.17 -26.44 4.75
N ALA A 150 -3.81 -27.59 4.48
CA ALA A 150 -5.09 -27.91 5.07
C ALA A 150 -4.97 -28.17 6.57
N ARG A 151 -5.99 -27.73 7.30
CA ARG A 151 -6.12 -28.09 8.71
C ARG A 151 -6.18 -29.61 8.81
N ALA A 152 -5.36 -30.18 9.68
CA ALA A 152 -5.46 -31.60 10.00
C ALA A 152 -6.84 -31.86 10.65
N GLU A 153 -7.70 -32.63 9.95
CA GLU A 153 -8.95 -33.10 10.51
C GLU A 153 -8.67 -34.29 11.43
N GLY A 154 -8.96 -34.12 12.72
CA GLY A 154 -8.88 -35.21 13.69
C GLY A 154 -8.88 -34.69 15.13
N PRO A 155 -9.43 -35.46 16.08
CA PRO A 155 -9.24 -35.15 17.49
C PRO A 155 -7.74 -35.11 17.77
N ARG A 156 -7.22 -33.96 18.21
CA ARG A 156 -5.91 -33.89 18.88
C ARG A 156 -6.04 -34.67 20.17
N ARG A 157 -5.96 -36.00 20.08
CA ARG A 157 -5.89 -36.84 21.27
C ARG A 157 -4.63 -36.40 21.99
N PRO A 158 -4.73 -35.93 23.25
CA PRO A 158 -3.54 -35.79 24.07
C PRO A 158 -2.80 -37.13 23.97
N ALA A 159 -1.48 -37.09 23.75
CA ALA A 159 -0.68 -38.29 23.92
C ALA A 159 -1.10 -38.91 25.27
N PRO A 160 -1.49 -40.20 25.32
CA PRO A 160 -1.91 -40.83 26.56
C PRO A 160 -0.82 -40.60 27.60
N ASP A 161 -1.13 -39.87 28.67
CA ASP A 161 -0.18 -39.64 29.74
C ASP A 161 0.11 -41.00 30.40
N PRO A 162 1.33 -41.54 30.29
CA PRO A 162 1.67 -42.83 30.88
C PRO A 162 1.57 -42.82 32.41
N SER A 163 1.40 -41.65 33.04
CA SER A 163 1.15 -41.51 34.48
C SER A 163 -0.34 -41.60 34.89
N GLN A 164 -1.27 -41.49 33.93
CA GLN A 164 -2.72 -41.55 34.19
C GLN A 164 -3.35 -42.94 33.99
N GLY A 165 -2.61 -43.89 33.40
CA GLY A 165 -2.95 -45.31 33.50
C GLY A 165 -2.60 -45.82 34.90
N ALA A 166 -3.39 -46.75 35.44
CA ALA A 166 -2.97 -47.53 36.59
C ALA A 166 -1.56 -48.04 36.30
N ARG A 167 -0.56 -47.59 37.08
CA ARG A 167 0.81 -48.10 36.97
C ARG A 167 0.69 -49.61 37.13
N GLN A 168 0.81 -50.33 36.02
CA GLN A 168 0.98 -51.77 36.07
C GLN A 168 2.33 -51.97 36.73
N THR A 169 2.31 -52.17 38.04
CA THR A 169 3.46 -52.51 38.84
C THR A 169 3.93 -53.91 38.43
N GLY A 170 4.58 -54.01 37.28
CA GLY A 170 5.21 -55.24 36.76
C GLY A 170 4.25 -56.37 36.40
N PRO A 171 4.77 -57.47 35.82
CA PRO A 171 3.96 -58.55 35.28
C PRO A 171 3.24 -59.26 36.43
N GLY A 172 1.91 -59.31 36.33
CA GLY A 172 0.98 -59.89 37.28
C GLY A 172 1.00 -59.18 38.63
N GLY A 173 -0.08 -58.46 38.96
CA GLY A 173 -0.27 -57.91 40.30
C GLY A 173 -0.12 -58.98 41.40
N LEU A 174 0.07 -58.58 42.65
CA LEU A 174 0.25 -59.50 43.78
C LEU A 174 -0.80 -60.62 43.81
N GLU A 175 -2.04 -60.30 43.42
CA GLU A 175 -3.17 -61.24 43.24
C GLU A 175 -2.92 -62.33 42.21
N GLU A 176 -2.35 -61.97 41.07
CA GLU A 176 -2.10 -62.91 39.97
C GLU A 176 -0.95 -63.85 40.33
N ARG A 177 0.02 -63.37 41.12
CA ARG A 177 1.10 -64.20 41.69
C ARG A 177 0.58 -65.16 42.75
N ILE A 178 -0.36 -64.70 43.60
CA ILE A 178 -1.06 -65.57 44.55
C ILE A 178 -1.82 -66.67 43.79
N ALA A 179 -2.63 -66.29 42.80
CA ALA A 179 -3.41 -67.24 42.00
C ALA A 179 -2.53 -68.22 41.21
N ALA A 180 -1.40 -67.77 40.66
CA ALA A 180 -0.44 -68.62 39.96
C ALA A 180 0.25 -69.61 40.92
N ALA A 181 0.64 -69.17 42.13
CA ALA A 181 1.24 -70.03 43.14
C ALA A 181 0.25 -71.10 43.65
N GLU A 182 -1.02 -70.73 43.85
CA GLU A 182 -2.09 -71.68 44.20
C GLU A 182 -2.34 -72.70 43.08
N LYS A 183 -2.40 -72.24 41.82
CA LYS A 183 -2.58 -73.11 40.65
C LYS A 183 -1.39 -74.06 40.45
N ALA A 184 -0.19 -73.62 40.80
CA ALA A 184 1.02 -74.44 40.77
C ALA A 184 1.15 -75.38 41.99
N GLY A 185 0.27 -75.26 43.00
CA GLY A 185 0.32 -76.05 44.23
C GLY A 185 1.43 -75.62 45.21
N ASP A 186 2.05 -74.46 44.99
CA ASP A 186 3.08 -73.90 45.87
C ASP A 186 2.46 -73.06 46.99
N TRP A 187 1.89 -73.77 47.96
CA TRP A 187 1.17 -73.16 49.08
C TRP A 187 2.05 -72.28 49.97
N ALA A 188 3.34 -72.60 50.10
CA ALA A 188 4.26 -71.80 50.91
C ALA A 188 4.44 -70.40 50.30
N THR A 189 4.68 -70.34 48.99
CA THR A 189 4.75 -69.07 48.26
C THR A 189 3.41 -68.34 48.29
N ALA A 190 2.28 -69.03 48.10
CA ALA A 190 0.96 -68.40 48.17
C ALA A 190 0.65 -67.76 49.54
N ILE A 191 1.00 -68.43 50.64
CA ILE A 191 0.80 -67.92 52.01
C ILE A 191 1.66 -66.67 52.26
N THR A 192 2.94 -66.70 51.85
CA THR A 192 3.83 -65.54 52.03
C THR A 192 3.31 -64.31 51.27
N LEU A 193 2.85 -64.49 50.04
CA LEU A 193 2.29 -63.41 49.22
C LEU A 193 0.96 -62.88 49.81
N LYS A 194 0.11 -63.74 50.37
CA LYS A 194 -1.12 -63.32 51.07
C LYS A 194 -0.82 -62.53 52.35
N ASN A 195 0.21 -62.90 53.10
CA ASN A 195 0.62 -62.14 54.28
C ASN A 195 1.19 -60.76 53.92
N GLN A 196 1.93 -60.66 52.81
CA GLN A 196 2.36 -59.38 52.26
C GLN A 196 1.18 -58.50 51.84
N ARG A 197 0.14 -59.10 51.25
CA ARG A 197 -1.12 -58.39 50.94
C ARG A 197 -1.78 -57.85 52.20
N LEU A 198 -1.86 -58.66 53.26
CA LEU A 198 -2.50 -58.28 54.52
C LEU A 198 -1.74 -57.13 55.21
N ALA A 199 -0.41 -57.16 55.17
CA ALA A 199 0.44 -56.11 55.73
C ALA A 199 0.39 -54.79 54.93
N ALA A 200 0.11 -54.87 53.63
CA ALA A 200 -0.07 -53.70 52.77
C ALA A 200 -1.48 -53.09 52.88
N MET A 201 -2.42 -53.76 53.57
CA MET A 201 -3.76 -53.25 53.81
C MET A 201 -3.76 -52.38 55.08
N PRO A 202 -4.14 -51.09 55.02
CA PRO A 202 -4.17 -50.24 56.20
C PRO A 202 -5.19 -50.77 57.22
N PRO A 203 -4.96 -50.60 58.53
CA PRO A 203 -5.90 -51.05 59.55
C PRO A 203 -7.25 -50.33 59.35
N ALA A 204 -8.33 -51.11 59.30
CA ALA A 204 -9.68 -50.55 59.28
C ALA A 204 -9.94 -49.86 60.63
N HIS A 205 -10.02 -48.52 60.60
CA HIS A 205 -10.55 -47.70 61.69
C HIS A 205 -12.07 -47.59 61.58
#